data_AF-A0A0Q4RU48-F1
#
_entry.id   AF-A0A0Q4RU48-F1
#
_cell.length_a   1.000
_cell.length_b   1.000
_cell.length_c   1.000
_cell.angle_alpha   90.00
_cell.angle_beta   90.00
_cell.angle_gamma   90.00
#
_symmetry.space_group_name_H-M   'P 1'
#
loop_
_entity.id
_entity.type
_entity.pdbx_description
1 polymer ?
#
loop_
_entity_poly.entity_id
_entity_poly.type
_entity_poly.pdbx_seq_one_letter_code
_entity_poly.pdbx_strand_id
1 'polypeptide(L)'
;MNAIDLLAIRARQASGSGYFDSKSQEVVPSPCISVCRLSLDHTHCEGCFRTLDEIRIWSGADSDTRRRIWAGLLGRAGITLTAPPPQSTPSAQETTP
;
A
#
# COMPACT_ATOMS: atom_id res chain seq x y z
N MET A 1 5.89 16.77 -5.62
CA MET A 1 5.39 15.53 -5.00
C MET A 1 6.10 14.37 -5.67
N ASN A 2 6.90 13.62 -4.92
CA ASN A 2 7.69 12.51 -5.44
C ASN A 2 6.95 11.16 -5.23
N ALA A 3 7.51 10.05 -5.72
CA ALA A 3 6.90 8.72 -5.59
C ALA A 3 6.73 8.29 -4.12
N ILE A 4 7.69 8.63 -3.25
CA ILE A 4 7.65 8.33 -1.82
C ILE A 4 6.47 9.06 -1.16
N ASP A 5 6.25 10.34 -1.48
CA ASP A 5 5.13 11.12 -0.95
C ASP A 5 3.79 10.50 -1.33
N LEU A 6 3.63 10.13 -2.61
CA LEU A 6 2.41 9.49 -3.12
C LEU A 6 2.18 8.12 -2.48
N LEU A 7 3.24 7.33 -2.32
CA LEU A 7 3.17 6.04 -1.64
C LEU A 7 2.80 6.22 -0.16
N ALA A 8 3.35 7.21 0.52
CA ALA A 8 3.02 7.51 1.92
C ALA A 8 1.54 7.91 2.08
N ILE A 9 1.00 8.69 1.15
CA ILE A 9 -0.44 9.03 1.12
C ILE A 9 -1.28 7.75 0.97
N ARG A 10 -0.93 6.90 0.00
CA ARG A 10 -1.61 5.61 -0.25
C ARG A 10 -1.58 4.71 0.99
N ALA A 11 -0.43 4.66 1.66
CA ALA A 11 -0.22 3.90 2.88
C ALA A 11 -1.13 4.39 4.01
N ARG A 12 -1.23 5.71 4.22
CA ARG A 12 -2.12 6.30 5.23
C ARG A 12 -3.60 6.03 4.94
N GLN A 13 -4.03 6.14 3.68
CA GLN A 13 -5.40 5.80 3.28
C GLN A 13 -5.70 4.34 3.58
N ALA A 14 -4.78 3.43 3.26
CA ALA A 14 -4.96 2.01 3.55
C ALA A 14 -5.04 1.73 5.07
N SER A 15 -4.21 2.41 5.87
CA SER A 15 -4.29 2.33 7.33
C SER A 15 -5.61 2.87 7.88
N GLY A 16 -6.08 4.01 7.37
CA GLY A 16 -7.33 4.66 7.83
C GLY A 16 -8.58 3.81 7.58
N SER A 17 -8.57 2.95 6.56
CA SER A 17 -9.64 1.98 6.30
C SER A 17 -9.48 0.66 7.06
N GLY A 18 -8.42 0.49 7.87
CA GLY A 18 -8.22 -0.73 8.67
C GLY A 18 -7.67 -1.94 7.91
N TYR A 19 -7.19 -1.79 6.67
CA TYR A 19 -6.67 -2.92 5.89
C TYR A 19 -5.45 -3.60 6.52
N PHE A 20 -4.68 -2.86 7.33
CA PHE A 20 -3.52 -3.40 8.05
C PHE A 20 -3.88 -4.04 9.40
N ASP A 21 -5.15 -4.07 9.81
CA ASP A 21 -5.57 -4.84 10.99
C ASP A 21 -5.53 -6.35 10.68
N SER A 22 -4.85 -7.10 11.54
CA SER A 22 -4.83 -8.57 11.57
C SER A 22 -6.22 -9.22 11.63
N LYS A 23 -7.23 -8.52 12.18
CA LYS A 23 -8.61 -9.00 12.28
C LYS A 23 -9.46 -8.67 11.05
N SER A 24 -8.97 -7.82 10.15
CA SER A 24 -9.70 -7.45 8.94
C SER A 24 -9.64 -8.57 7.91
N GLN A 25 -10.81 -8.97 7.39
CA GLN A 25 -10.94 -9.92 6.28
C GLN A 25 -10.94 -9.22 4.92
N GLU A 26 -10.84 -7.89 4.89
CA GLU A 26 -10.85 -7.16 3.62
C GLU A 26 -9.58 -7.40 2.81
N VAL A 27 -9.76 -7.31 1.50
CA VAL A 27 -8.69 -7.46 0.53
C VAL A 27 -7.84 -6.19 0.53
N VAL A 28 -6.60 -6.29 1.03
CA VAL A 28 -5.68 -5.16 1.11
C VAL A 28 -5.47 -4.53 -0.28
N PRO A 29 -5.64 -3.22 -0.43
CA PRO A 29 -5.55 -2.53 -1.72
C PRO A 29 -4.12 -2.45 -2.22
N SER A 30 -3.96 -2.26 -3.53
CA SER A 30 -2.65 -2.17 -4.17
C SER A 30 -1.94 -0.86 -3.82
N PRO A 31 -0.63 -0.91 -3.47
CA PRO A 31 0.22 0.26 -3.24
C PRO A 31 0.60 1.01 -4.53
N CYS A 32 0.12 0.56 -5.69
CA CYS A 32 0.43 1.18 -6.97
C CYS A 32 -0.07 2.64 -7.01
N ILE A 33 0.80 3.53 -7.47
CA ILE A 33 0.55 4.97 -7.71
C ILE A 33 0.52 5.29 -9.22
N SER A 34 0.26 4.28 -10.05
CA SER A 34 0.28 4.37 -11.53
C SER A 34 1.63 4.81 -12.13
N VAL A 35 2.72 4.61 -11.38
CA VAL A 35 4.09 4.74 -11.87
C VAL A 35 4.68 3.35 -11.98
N CYS A 36 4.90 2.89 -13.22
CA CYS A 36 5.50 1.60 -13.51
C CYS A 36 6.88 1.82 -14.15
N ARG A 37 7.91 1.84 -13.31
CA ARG A 37 9.31 1.98 -13.72
C ARG A 37 10.15 1.09 -12.83
N LEU A 38 10.92 0.18 -13.42
CA LEU A 38 11.86 -0.63 -12.66
C LEU A 38 13.08 0.21 -12.29
N SER A 39 13.63 -0.04 -11.11
CA SER A 39 14.92 0.50 -10.70
C SER A 39 16.03 0.04 -11.66
N LEU A 40 17.14 0.78 -11.71
CA LEU A 40 18.25 0.48 -12.62
C LEU A 40 18.84 -0.93 -12.44
N ASP A 41 18.80 -1.46 -11.23
CA ASP A 41 19.23 -2.82 -10.85
C ASP A 41 18.12 -3.87 -11.02
N HIS A 42 16.95 -3.48 -11.53
CA HIS A 42 15.77 -4.32 -11.74
C HIS A 42 15.24 -5.04 -10.49
N THR A 43 15.57 -4.56 -9.29
CA THR A 43 15.17 -5.21 -8.03
C THR A 43 13.75 -4.83 -7.59
N HIS A 44 13.30 -3.62 -7.91
CA HIS A 44 11.98 -3.12 -7.50
C HIS A 44 11.41 -2.08 -8.46
N CYS A 45 10.11 -1.78 -8.33
CA CYS A 45 9.47 -0.66 -9.00
C CYS A 45 9.74 0.64 -8.23
N GLU A 46 10.20 1.69 -8.90
CA GLU A 46 10.50 3.01 -8.31
C GLU A 46 9.22 3.77 -7.87
N GLY A 47 8.05 3.34 -8.34
CA GLY A 47 6.77 3.94 -7.95
C GLY A 47 6.20 3.34 -6.66
N CYS A 48 6.03 2.02 -6.63
CA CYS A 48 5.38 1.32 -5.53
C CYS A 48 6.34 0.52 -4.63
N PHE A 49 7.63 0.52 -4.95
CA PHE A 49 8.71 -0.15 -4.19
C PHE A 49 8.52 -1.65 -4.02
N ARG A 50 7.68 -2.26 -4.87
CA ARG A 50 7.49 -3.71 -4.92
C ARG A 50 8.50 -4.37 -5.83
N THR A 51 8.93 -5.57 -5.48
CA THR A 51 9.76 -6.40 -6.36
C THR A 51 8.91 -6.99 -7.49
N LEU A 52 9.58 -7.47 -8.55
CA LEU A 52 8.89 -8.14 -9.66
C LEU A 52 8.11 -9.37 -9.20
N ASP A 53 8.66 -10.16 -8.27
CA ASP A 53 7.98 -11.36 -7.76
C ASP A 53 6.75 -10.99 -6.94
N GLU A 54 6.86 -9.95 -6.12
CA GLU A 54 5.70 -9.42 -5.41
C GLU A 54 4.62 -8.98 -6.40
N ILE A 55 4.98 -8.22 -7.45
CA ILE A 55 4.05 -7.77 -8.50
C ILE A 55 3.33 -8.96 -9.15
N ARG A 56 4.07 -10.02 -9.51
CA ARG A 56 3.52 -11.24 -10.15
C ARG A 56 2.50 -11.95 -9.26
N ILE A 57 2.80 -12.11 -7.97
CA ILE A 57 1.92 -12.87 -7.06
C ILE A 57 0.74 -12.06 -6.53
N TRP A 58 0.69 -10.74 -6.73
CA TRP A 58 -0.27 -9.85 -6.06
C TRP A 58 -1.74 -10.27 -6.24
N SER A 59 -2.15 -10.58 -7.46
CA SER A 59 -3.53 -10.91 -7.78
C SER A 59 -4.02 -12.17 -7.05
N GLY A 60 -3.12 -13.14 -6.82
CA GLY A 60 -3.39 -14.37 -6.09
C GLY A 60 -3.01 -14.34 -4.60
N ALA A 61 -2.40 -13.26 -4.12
CA ALA A 61 -1.97 -13.14 -2.72
C ALA A 61 -3.15 -12.93 -1.77
N ASP A 62 -3.14 -13.65 -0.64
CA ASP A 62 -4.05 -13.44 0.49
C ASP A 62 -3.74 -12.14 1.25
N SER A 63 -4.66 -11.72 2.13
CA SER A 63 -4.53 -10.46 2.87
C SER A 63 -3.25 -10.42 3.72
N ASP A 64 -2.85 -11.54 4.35
CA ASP A 64 -1.61 -11.61 5.14
C ASP A 64 -0.35 -11.42 4.29
N THR A 65 -0.30 -12.04 3.13
CA THR A 65 0.80 -11.86 2.16
C THR A 65 0.82 -10.44 1.64
N ARG A 66 -0.35 -9.85 1.33
CA ARG A 66 -0.43 -8.45 0.91
C ARG A 66 0.05 -7.49 2.01
N ARG A 67 -0.25 -7.75 3.28
CA ARG A 67 0.28 -6.99 4.43
C ARG A 67 1.79 -7.11 4.55
N ARG A 68 2.35 -8.32 4.40
CA ARG A 68 3.80 -8.54 4.39
C ARG A 68 4.48 -7.77 3.26
N ILE A 69 3.89 -7.76 2.06
CA ILE A 69 4.38 -7.00 0.91
C ILE A 69 4.36 -5.49 1.21
N TRP A 70 3.28 -4.99 1.81
CA TRP A 70 3.19 -3.59 2.25
C TRP A 70 4.27 -3.22 3.27
N ALA A 71 4.52 -4.07 4.27
CA ALA A 71 5.60 -3.82 5.23
C ALA A 71 6.98 -3.78 4.54
N GLY A 72 7.24 -4.73 3.62
CA GLY A 72 8.49 -4.80 2.88
C GLY A 72 8.74 -3.57 1.98
N LEU A 73 7.74 -3.15 1.20
CA LEU A 73 7.89 -1.99 0.31
C LEU A 73 8.03 -0.68 1.08
N LEU A 74 7.37 -0.54 2.23
CA LEU A 74 7.49 0.65 3.07
C LEU A 74 8.88 0.74 3.70
N GLY A 75 9.43 -0.40 4.14
CA GLY A 75 10.82 -0.48 4.60
C GLY A 75 11.82 -0.07 3.51
N ARG A 76 11.62 -0.55 2.27
CA ARG A 76 12.45 -0.14 1.11
C ARG A 76 12.31 1.34 0.77
N ALA A 77 11.11 1.89 0.91
CA ALA A 77 10.82 3.31 0.72
C ALA A 77 11.27 4.20 1.90
N GLY A 78 11.73 3.62 3.01
CA GLY A 78 12.06 4.37 4.23
C GLY A 78 10.85 5.01 4.92
N ILE A 79 9.64 4.50 4.69
CA ILE A 79 8.40 5.02 5.27
C ILE A 79 8.05 4.22 6.53
N THR A 80 8.08 4.88 7.68
CA THR A 80 7.55 4.31 8.93
C THR A 80 6.08 4.72 9.09
N LEU A 81 5.17 3.76 8.94
CA LEU A 81 3.79 3.93 9.39
C LEU A 81 3.76 3.77 10.91
N THR A 82 3.70 4.87 11.64
CA THR A 82 3.10 4.81 12.98
C THR A 82 1.63 4.47 12.80
N ALA A 83 1.12 3.49 13.54
CA ALA A 83 -0.30 3.18 13.54
C ALA A 83 -1.08 4.49 13.72
N PRO A 84 -2.08 4.78 12.86
CA PRO A 84 -2.87 5.98 13.05
C PRO A 84 -3.52 5.93 14.44
N PRO A 85 -3.65 7.05 15.17
CA PRO A 85 -4.55 7.09 16.32
C PRO A 85 -5.94 6.58 15.87
N PRO A 86 -6.72 5.92 16.75
CA PRO A 86 -8.05 5.41 16.40
C PRO A 86 -8.97 6.60 16.07
N GLN A 87 -8.93 7.05 14.82
CA GLN A 87 -9.78 8.12 14.31
C GLN A 87 -10.97 7.43 13.67
N SER A 88 -12.06 7.43 14.43
CA SER A 88 -13.40 7.00 14.08
C SER A 88 -13.77 7.32 12.62
N THR A 89 -14.21 6.28 11.91
CA THR A 89 -14.94 6.30 10.63
C THR A 89 -16.15 7.26 10.63
N PRO A 90 -16.83 7.49 9.48
CA PRO A 90 -16.42 7.50 8.08
C PRO A 90 -16.85 8.83 7.38
N SER A 91 -16.29 9.18 6.21
CA SER A 91 -16.86 10.27 5.40
C SER A 91 -17.33 9.77 4.04
N ALA A 92 -18.65 9.66 3.96
CA ALA A 92 -19.54 9.84 2.83
C ALA A 92 -19.07 9.36 1.43
N GLN A 93 -19.76 8.32 0.99
CA GLN A 93 -20.02 8.06 -0.43
C GLN A 93 -20.59 9.34 -1.06
N GLU A 94 -19.89 9.87 -2.07
CA GLU A 94 -20.39 10.94 -2.93
C GLU A 94 -21.54 10.37 -3.79
N THR A 95 -22.76 10.63 -3.34
CA THR A 95 -24.00 10.55 -4.11
C THR A 95 -24.03 11.74 -5.07
N THR A 96 -24.03 11.57 -6.40
CA THR A 96 -24.55 12.56 -7.39
C THR A 96 -24.57 11.95 -8.81
N PRO A 97 -25.54 12.26 -9.68
CA PRO A 97 -27.01 12.14 -9.60
C PRO A 97 -27.56 11.01 -10.51
#